data_AF-F0S754-F1
#
_entry.id   AF-F0S754-F1
#
_cell.length_a   1.000
_cell.length_b   1.000
_cell.length_c   1.000
_cell.angle_alpha   90.00
_cell.angle_beta   90.00
_cell.angle_gamma   90.00
#
_symmetry.space_group_name_H-M   'P 1'
#
loop_
_entity.id
_entity.type
_entity.pdbx_description
1 polymer ?
#
loop_
_entity_poly.entity_id
_entity_poly.type
_entity_poly.pdbx_seq_one_letter_code
_entity_poly.pdbx_strand_id
1 'polypeptide(L)'
;MVENAKAVIGLSEFSIQTQYLSDGKLKVNNEKVTTAFKAEFILSRDLLSSGQFEAGNCTVSIIYTESPNYITQATSNNNYENDPSTIVLATKNVTSSDYNNGAVALMVDSRGKSTSCILPASKFLGKILLRIKYYDTSLSRDITVYSTTRYEIYVPHLTKIQSMGFSISGIKDFNSTYYGRC
;
A
#
# COMPACT_ATOMS: atom_id res chain seq x y z
N MET A 1 2.86 -17.32 -32.24
CA MET A 1 1.97 -17.47 -31.06
C MET A 1 2.75 -16.97 -29.88
N VAL A 2 2.30 -15.92 -29.21
CA VAL A 2 2.98 -15.40 -28.01
C VAL A 2 2.64 -16.37 -26.89
N GLU A 3 3.63 -17.18 -26.48
CA GLU A 3 3.55 -17.99 -25.27
C GLU A 3 3.32 -17.02 -24.11
N ASN A 4 2.07 -16.92 -23.64
CA ASN A 4 1.78 -16.24 -22.39
C ASN A 4 2.47 -17.05 -21.31
N ALA A 5 3.62 -16.54 -20.87
CA ALA A 5 4.48 -17.22 -19.93
C ALA A 5 3.81 -17.27 -18.55
N LYS A 6 3.88 -18.45 -17.93
CA LYS A 6 3.38 -18.73 -16.59
C LYS A 6 4.00 -17.78 -15.57
N ALA A 7 3.20 -17.16 -14.71
CA ALA A 7 3.69 -16.34 -13.61
C ALA A 7 3.15 -16.84 -12.28
N VAL A 8 3.94 -17.62 -11.55
CA VAL A 8 3.72 -17.87 -10.13
C VAL A 8 4.57 -16.89 -9.33
N ILE A 9 3.91 -15.89 -8.74
CA ILE A 9 4.52 -14.82 -7.95
C ILE A 9 4.22 -15.04 -6.47
N GLY A 10 5.28 -15.12 -5.67
CA GLY A 10 5.20 -15.11 -4.21
C GLY A 10 5.43 -13.70 -3.66
N LEU A 11 4.66 -13.33 -2.63
CA LEU A 11 4.98 -12.18 -1.77
C LEU A 11 5.82 -12.67 -0.60
N SER A 12 7.09 -12.27 -0.54
CA SER A 12 7.98 -12.64 0.56
C SER A 12 7.91 -11.64 1.70
N GLU A 13 7.84 -10.34 1.38
CA GLU A 13 7.81 -9.28 2.38
C GLU A 13 6.99 -8.09 1.91
N PHE A 14 6.26 -7.46 2.84
CA PHE A 14 5.65 -6.15 2.66
C PHE A 14 5.81 -5.36 3.95
N SER A 15 6.39 -4.17 3.86
CA SER A 15 6.57 -3.28 5.00
C SER A 15 6.39 -1.81 4.62
N ILE A 16 5.91 -1.01 5.57
CA ILE A 16 6.00 0.46 5.52
C ILE A 16 7.25 0.87 6.28
N GLN A 17 8.04 1.80 5.74
CA GLN A 17 9.25 2.27 6.40
C GLN A 17 8.96 2.76 7.82
N THR A 18 9.77 2.31 8.78
CA THR A 18 9.54 2.48 10.23
C THR A 18 9.33 3.93 10.66
N GLN A 19 9.97 4.89 9.99
CA GLN A 19 9.80 6.33 10.23
C GLN A 19 8.39 6.88 9.97
N TYR A 20 7.58 6.17 9.16
CA TYR A 20 6.17 6.51 8.92
C TYR A 20 5.23 5.77 9.87
N LEU A 21 5.75 4.95 10.77
CA LEU A 21 4.95 4.14 11.69
C LEU A 21 4.97 4.71 13.11
N SER A 22 3.87 4.50 13.83
CA SER A 22 3.72 4.70 15.28
C SER A 22 2.97 3.48 15.82
N ASP A 23 3.56 2.76 16.77
CA ASP A 23 3.02 1.49 17.31
C ASP A 23 2.62 0.49 16.21
N GLY A 24 3.44 0.39 15.15
CA GLY A 24 3.19 -0.50 14.02
C GLY A 24 2.04 -0.07 13.09
N LYS A 25 1.46 1.10 13.28
CA LYS A 25 0.39 1.70 12.45
C LYS A 25 0.92 2.87 11.64
N LEU A 26 0.33 3.16 10.48
CA LEU A 26 0.71 4.33 9.69
C LEU A 26 0.36 5.60 10.48
N LYS A 27 1.37 6.42 10.77
CA LYS A 27 1.22 7.69 11.48
C LYS A 27 0.64 8.76 10.56
N VAL A 28 -0.56 9.22 10.87
CA VAL A 28 -1.24 10.35 10.22
C VAL A 28 -1.32 11.50 11.21
N ASN A 29 -0.48 12.53 11.04
CA ASN A 29 -0.40 13.64 11.99
C ASN A 29 -1.64 14.54 12.00
N ASN A 30 -2.33 14.63 10.86
CA ASN A 30 -3.52 15.44 10.69
C ASN A 30 -4.40 14.77 9.63
N GLU A 31 -5.56 14.24 10.04
CA GLU A 31 -6.51 13.55 9.18
C GLU A 31 -7.13 14.45 8.10
N LYS A 32 -7.00 15.78 8.22
CA LYS A 32 -7.51 16.73 7.22
C LYS A 32 -6.53 16.97 6.07
N VAL A 33 -5.33 16.40 6.14
CA VAL A 33 -4.27 16.59 5.14
C VAL A 33 -3.83 15.23 4.59
N THR A 34 -3.45 15.21 3.31
CA THR A 34 -2.88 14.01 2.69
C THR A 34 -1.60 13.58 3.41
N THR A 35 -1.42 12.28 3.62
CA THR A 35 -0.24 11.73 4.28
C THR A 35 0.59 10.91 3.30
N ALA A 36 1.82 11.36 3.03
CA ALA A 36 2.76 10.62 2.19
C ALA A 36 3.55 9.60 3.03
N PHE A 37 3.80 8.43 2.47
CA PHE A 37 4.62 7.38 3.08
C PHE A 37 5.41 6.58 2.04
N LYS A 38 6.35 5.77 2.51
CA LYS A 38 7.12 4.84 1.69
C LYS A 38 6.90 3.41 2.14
N ALA A 39 6.87 2.51 1.18
CA ALA A 39 6.70 1.10 1.40
C ALA A 39 7.69 0.30 0.56
N GLU A 40 7.99 -0.87 1.08
CA GLU A 40 8.96 -1.80 0.54
C GLU A 40 8.29 -3.15 0.44
N PHE A 41 8.60 -3.89 -0.62
CA PHE A 41 8.12 -5.25 -0.77
C PHE A 41 9.13 -6.09 -1.53
N ILE A 42 9.12 -7.38 -1.23
CA ILE A 42 9.95 -8.37 -1.90
C ILE A 42 9.02 -9.37 -2.57
N LEU A 43 9.19 -9.51 -3.89
CA LEU A 43 8.51 -10.53 -4.68
C LEU A 43 9.50 -11.61 -5.08
N SER A 44 9.02 -12.85 -5.09
CA SER A 44 9.70 -13.99 -5.66
C SER A 44 8.93 -14.55 -6.85
N ARG A 45 9.64 -15.24 -7.74
CA ARG A 45 9.07 -16.06 -8.81
C ARG A 45 9.55 -17.49 -8.65
N ASP A 46 8.71 -18.44 -8.99
CA ASP A 46 9.04 -19.85 -8.81
C ASP A 46 10.07 -20.35 -9.82
N LEU A 47 10.80 -21.39 -9.41
CA LEU A 47 11.72 -22.14 -10.24
C LEU A 47 10.97 -23.32 -10.87
N LEU A 48 11.00 -23.42 -12.20
CA LEU A 48 10.47 -24.56 -12.93
C LEU A 48 11.32 -25.80 -12.69
N SER A 49 10.72 -26.97 -12.87
CA SER A 49 11.43 -28.26 -12.85
C SER A 49 12.56 -28.35 -13.88
N SER A 50 12.52 -27.52 -14.93
CA SER A 50 13.59 -27.37 -15.94
C SER A 50 14.80 -26.54 -15.45
N GLY A 51 14.77 -26.01 -14.23
CA GLY A 51 15.81 -25.14 -13.69
C GLY A 51 15.76 -23.69 -14.20
N GLN A 52 14.76 -23.33 -15.00
CA GLN A 52 14.48 -21.96 -15.43
C GLN A 52 13.48 -21.29 -14.51
N PHE A 53 13.50 -19.97 -14.40
CA PHE A 53 12.47 -19.26 -13.65
C PHE A 53 11.20 -19.06 -14.48
N GLU A 54 10.05 -19.08 -13.81
CA GLU A 54 8.78 -18.65 -14.41
C GLU A 54 8.81 -17.16 -14.79
N ALA A 55 7.91 -16.74 -15.68
CA ALA A 55 7.76 -15.33 -15.98
C ALA A 55 7.27 -14.57 -14.74
N GLY A 56 7.78 -13.35 -14.56
CA GLY A 56 7.57 -12.56 -13.36
C GLY A 56 6.58 -11.41 -13.53
N ASN A 57 5.84 -11.35 -14.64
CA ASN A 57 5.07 -10.16 -14.96
C ASN A 57 3.86 -10.01 -14.04
N CYS A 58 3.82 -8.95 -13.24
CA CYS A 58 2.69 -8.64 -12.37
C CYS A 58 2.49 -7.14 -12.17
N THR A 59 1.30 -6.76 -11.71
CA THR A 59 0.99 -5.41 -11.25
C THR A 59 0.87 -5.42 -9.74
N VAL A 60 1.72 -4.64 -9.08
CA VAL A 60 1.67 -4.44 -7.63
C VAL A 60 1.00 -3.11 -7.35
N SER A 61 0.07 -3.09 -6.40
CA SER A 61 -0.56 -1.88 -5.92
C SER A 61 -0.57 -1.83 -4.41
N ILE A 62 -0.39 -0.64 -3.85
CA ILE A 62 -0.72 -0.39 -2.45
C ILE A 62 -2.15 0.14 -2.44
N ILE A 63 -3.01 -0.49 -1.65
CA ILE A 63 -4.41 -0.11 -1.54
C ILE A 63 -4.74 0.27 -0.10
N TYR A 64 -5.69 1.20 0.03
CA TYR A 64 -6.39 1.48 1.26
C TYR A 64 -7.79 0.88 1.16
N THR A 65 -8.32 0.36 2.27
CA THR A 65 -9.72 -0.09 2.36
C THR A 65 -10.24 0.03 3.79
N GLU A 66 -11.51 0.36 3.95
CA GLU A 66 -12.25 0.30 5.23
C GLU A 66 -12.99 -1.04 5.38
N SER A 67 -12.89 -1.92 4.37
CA SER A 67 -13.55 -3.22 4.39
C SER A 67 -13.16 -4.06 5.61
N PRO A 68 -14.13 -4.64 6.33
CA PRO A 68 -13.83 -5.52 7.46
C PRO A 68 -13.22 -6.86 7.00
N ASN A 69 -13.35 -7.20 5.71
CA ASN A 69 -12.89 -8.46 5.16
C ASN A 69 -11.38 -8.67 5.34
N TYR A 70 -10.97 -9.95 5.48
CA TYR A 70 -9.57 -10.39 5.61
C TYR A 70 -9.21 -11.42 4.55
N ILE A 71 -9.42 -11.07 3.28
CA ILE A 71 -9.06 -11.94 2.16
C ILE A 71 -7.56 -11.84 1.87
N THR A 72 -6.96 -12.96 1.46
CA THR A 72 -5.55 -13.07 1.04
C THR A 72 -5.42 -13.42 -0.43
N GLN A 73 -6.48 -13.94 -1.05
CA GLN A 73 -6.54 -14.24 -2.46
C GLN A 73 -7.98 -14.04 -2.97
N ALA A 74 -8.11 -13.52 -4.18
CA ALA A 74 -9.37 -13.42 -4.90
C ALA A 74 -9.23 -14.02 -6.30
N THR A 75 -10.18 -14.88 -6.64
CA THR A 75 -10.30 -15.52 -7.96
C THR A 75 -11.66 -15.25 -8.63
N SER A 76 -12.49 -14.40 -8.02
CA SER A 76 -13.86 -14.02 -8.45
C SER A 76 -14.37 -12.78 -7.67
N ASN A 77 -15.69 -12.51 -7.66
CA ASN A 77 -16.38 -11.36 -7.03
C ASN A 77 -16.14 -11.15 -5.51
N ASN A 78 -15.30 -11.95 -4.86
CA ASN A 78 -14.90 -11.72 -3.48
C ASN A 78 -13.52 -11.05 -3.44
N ASN A 79 -13.50 -9.74 -3.63
CA ASN A 79 -12.29 -8.93 -3.66
C ASN A 79 -12.49 -7.59 -2.93
N TYR A 80 -11.41 -6.90 -2.59
CA TYR A 80 -11.50 -5.57 -1.99
C TYR A 80 -11.96 -4.51 -2.99
N GLU A 81 -11.87 -4.76 -4.31
CA GLU A 81 -12.22 -3.78 -5.35
C GLU A 81 -13.73 -3.52 -5.42
N ASN A 82 -14.54 -4.46 -4.94
CA ASN A 82 -15.99 -4.31 -4.85
C ASN A 82 -16.41 -3.46 -3.65
N ASP A 83 -15.50 -3.17 -2.72
CA ASP A 83 -15.76 -2.28 -1.59
C ASP A 83 -15.56 -0.82 -2.01
N PRO A 84 -16.56 0.06 -1.85
CA PRO A 84 -16.50 1.45 -2.30
C PRO A 84 -15.47 2.30 -1.53
N SER A 85 -15.01 1.83 -0.36
CA SER A 85 -13.95 2.50 0.40
C SER A 85 -12.56 2.23 -0.18
N THR A 86 -12.43 1.22 -1.05
CA THR A 86 -11.14 0.78 -1.55
C THR A 86 -10.59 1.75 -2.60
N ILE A 87 -9.39 2.24 -2.36
CA ILE A 87 -8.67 3.12 -3.29
C ILE A 87 -7.25 2.64 -3.49
N VAL A 88 -6.71 2.88 -4.68
CA VAL A 88 -5.32 2.59 -5.02
C VAL A 88 -4.46 3.80 -4.66
N LEU A 89 -3.48 3.60 -3.78
CA LEU A 89 -2.56 4.64 -3.31
C LEU A 89 -1.31 4.74 -4.18
N ALA A 90 -0.84 3.60 -4.69
CA ALA A 90 0.32 3.52 -5.59
C ALA A 90 0.25 2.24 -6.43
N THR A 91 0.87 2.27 -7.61
CA THR A 91 0.98 1.12 -8.52
C THR A 91 2.37 1.04 -9.13
N LYS A 92 2.88 -0.19 -9.29
CA LYS A 92 4.14 -0.55 -9.92
C LYS A 92 3.90 -1.77 -10.82
N ASN A 93 4.29 -1.66 -12.08
CA ASN A 93 4.38 -2.84 -12.94
C ASN A 93 5.75 -3.47 -12.73
N VAL A 94 5.76 -4.77 -12.51
CA VAL A 94 6.97 -5.60 -12.35
C VAL A 94 7.00 -6.56 -13.52
N THR A 95 8.16 -6.67 -14.13
CA THR A 95 8.43 -7.48 -15.31
C THR A 95 9.48 -8.54 -14.99
N SER A 96 9.56 -9.59 -15.80
CA SER A 96 10.57 -10.65 -15.62
C SER A 96 12.02 -10.14 -15.56
N SER A 97 12.32 -8.99 -16.16
CA SER A 97 13.64 -8.35 -16.12
C SER A 97 13.97 -7.65 -14.80
N ASP A 98 12.96 -7.38 -13.96
CA ASP A 98 13.20 -6.75 -12.65
C ASP A 98 13.76 -7.77 -11.63
N TYR A 99 13.63 -9.07 -11.89
CA TYR A 99 14.08 -10.14 -10.99
C TYR A 99 15.56 -10.47 -11.16
N ASN A 100 16.35 -10.29 -10.10
CA ASN A 100 17.75 -10.70 -10.05
C ASN A 100 17.84 -12.16 -9.57
N ASN A 101 17.62 -13.13 -10.47
CA ASN A 101 17.67 -14.56 -10.19
C ASN A 101 16.60 -15.06 -9.19
N GLY A 102 15.34 -14.68 -9.41
CA GLY A 102 14.20 -15.30 -8.71
C GLY A 102 13.53 -14.42 -7.68
N ALA A 103 14.16 -13.31 -7.27
CA ALA A 103 13.55 -12.32 -6.40
C ALA A 103 13.82 -10.89 -6.87
N VAL A 104 12.93 -9.98 -6.48
CA VAL A 104 13.10 -8.54 -6.61
C VAL A 104 12.67 -7.85 -5.34
N ALA A 105 13.54 -6.99 -4.80
CA ALA A 105 13.21 -6.04 -3.76
C ALA A 105 12.86 -4.70 -4.40
N LEU A 106 11.65 -4.22 -4.18
CA LEU A 106 11.16 -2.98 -4.76
C LEU A 106 10.77 -1.99 -3.67
N MET A 107 11.26 -0.77 -3.83
CA MET A 107 10.83 0.38 -3.06
C MET A 107 9.82 1.18 -3.87
N VAL A 108 8.76 1.63 -3.21
CA VAL A 108 7.83 2.63 -3.74
C VAL A 108 8.14 3.92 -3.01
N ASP A 109 8.80 4.84 -3.73
CA ASP A 109 9.61 5.89 -3.16
C ASP A 109 9.45 7.23 -3.92
N SER A 110 9.72 8.35 -3.23
CA SER A 110 9.64 9.72 -3.74
C SER A 110 10.85 10.19 -4.55
N ARG A 111 11.81 9.32 -4.89
CA ARG A 111 13.07 9.67 -5.56
C ARG A 111 13.42 8.76 -6.74
N GLY A 112 12.41 8.34 -7.49
CA GLY A 112 12.56 8.36 -8.96
C GLY A 112 12.55 7.03 -9.70
N LYS A 113 11.66 6.10 -9.33
CA LYS A 113 10.81 5.42 -10.33
C LYS A 113 9.72 4.59 -9.63
N SER A 114 8.58 5.28 -9.49
CA SER A 114 7.20 4.82 -9.24
C SER A 114 6.63 5.36 -7.92
N THR A 115 5.98 6.52 -8.08
CA THR A 115 4.79 7.01 -7.36
C THR A 115 4.81 6.89 -5.83
N SER A 116 5.14 8.01 -5.15
CA SER A 116 4.93 8.16 -3.71
C SER A 116 3.58 7.63 -3.27
N CYS A 117 3.54 6.85 -2.19
CA CYS A 117 2.26 6.42 -1.62
C CYS A 117 1.65 7.60 -0.88
N ILE A 118 0.49 8.07 -1.33
CA ILE A 118 -0.22 9.19 -0.72
C ILE A 118 -1.56 8.70 -0.24
N LEU A 119 -1.75 8.68 1.08
CA LEU A 119 -3.04 8.49 1.70
C LEU A 119 -3.84 9.81 1.60
N PRO A 120 -5.02 9.83 0.96
CA PRO A 120 -5.83 11.03 0.89
C PRO A 120 -6.27 11.53 2.27
N ALA A 121 -6.62 12.82 2.34
CA ALA A 121 -7.27 13.37 3.52
C ALA A 121 -8.57 12.60 3.85
N SER A 122 -8.95 12.63 5.12
CA SER A 122 -10.14 12.00 5.69
C SER A 122 -10.16 10.47 5.63
N LYS A 123 -9.04 9.82 5.27
CA LYS A 123 -8.86 8.37 5.37
C LYS A 123 -8.09 8.02 6.63
N PHE A 124 -8.78 7.62 7.69
CA PHE A 124 -8.16 7.32 8.99
C PHE A 124 -8.72 6.08 9.72
N LEU A 125 -9.78 5.45 9.23
CA LEU A 125 -10.40 4.26 9.85
C LEU A 125 -10.06 2.94 9.16
N GLY A 126 -9.27 3.00 8.09
CA GLY A 126 -9.03 1.83 7.23
C GLY A 126 -7.65 1.23 7.44
N LYS A 127 -7.32 0.33 6.51
CA LYS A 127 -6.10 -0.46 6.50
C LYS A 127 -5.39 -0.28 5.18
N ILE A 128 -4.06 -0.32 5.21
CA ILE A 128 -3.19 -0.30 4.05
C ILE A 128 -2.63 -1.70 3.85
N LEU A 129 -2.73 -2.21 2.62
CA LEU A 129 -2.22 -3.51 2.26
C LEU A 129 -1.65 -3.52 0.83
N LEU A 130 -0.83 -4.52 0.54
CA LEU A 130 -0.31 -4.77 -0.79
C LEU A 130 -1.30 -5.65 -1.57
N ARG A 131 -1.50 -5.35 -2.84
CA ARG A 131 -2.24 -6.14 -3.82
C ARG A 131 -1.29 -6.51 -4.95
N ILE A 132 -1.30 -7.76 -5.38
CA ILE A 132 -0.55 -8.26 -6.54
C ILE A 132 -1.55 -8.86 -7.52
N LYS A 133 -1.53 -8.40 -8.77
CA LYS A 133 -2.32 -8.97 -9.86
C LYS A 133 -1.40 -9.58 -10.90
N TYR A 134 -1.65 -10.83 -11.26
CA TYR A 134 -0.91 -11.53 -12.31
C TYR A 134 -1.83 -12.51 -13.03
N TYR A 135 -1.48 -12.86 -14.27
CA TYR A 135 -2.21 -13.85 -15.04
C TYR A 135 -1.62 -15.25 -14.79
N ASP A 136 -2.44 -16.16 -14.27
CA ASP A 136 -2.08 -17.56 -14.09
C ASP A 136 -2.50 -18.35 -15.34
N THR A 137 -1.52 -18.84 -16.08
CA THR A 137 -1.74 -19.56 -17.34
C THR A 137 -2.25 -20.97 -17.11
N SER A 138 -1.95 -21.60 -15.96
CA SER A 138 -2.46 -22.92 -15.60
C SER A 138 -3.96 -22.90 -15.31
N LEU A 139 -4.42 -21.81 -14.70
CA LEU A 139 -5.85 -21.57 -14.42
C LEU A 139 -6.54 -20.74 -15.51
N SER A 140 -5.78 -20.30 -16.51
CA SER A 140 -6.19 -19.43 -17.63
C SER A 140 -6.99 -18.20 -17.18
N ARG A 141 -6.57 -17.53 -16.09
CA ARG A 141 -7.29 -16.40 -15.49
C ARG A 141 -6.36 -15.45 -14.72
N ASP A 142 -6.84 -14.24 -14.49
CA ASP A 142 -6.19 -13.31 -13.56
C ASP A 142 -6.39 -13.75 -12.10
N ILE A 143 -5.30 -13.68 -11.34
CA ILE A 143 -5.26 -13.92 -9.90
C ILE A 143 -4.92 -12.62 -9.20
N THR A 144 -5.66 -12.31 -8.14
CA THR A 144 -5.33 -11.20 -7.24
C THR A 144 -4.95 -11.75 -5.87
N VAL A 145 -3.74 -11.45 -5.42
CA VAL A 145 -3.23 -11.82 -4.08
C VAL A 145 -3.11 -10.55 -3.24
N TYR A 146 -3.40 -10.66 -1.96
CA TYR A 146 -3.31 -9.58 -0.99
C TYR A 146 -2.31 -9.94 0.11
N SER A 147 -1.57 -8.95 0.63
CA SER A 147 -0.67 -9.18 1.75
C SER A 147 -1.43 -9.61 3.01
N THR A 148 -0.82 -10.53 3.76
CA THR A 148 -1.28 -10.90 5.10
C THR A 148 -1.04 -9.75 6.09
N THR A 149 0.12 -9.08 5.97
CA THR A 149 0.44 -7.85 6.69
C THR A 149 -0.48 -6.72 6.23
N ARG A 150 -1.09 -6.05 7.20
CA ARG A 150 -1.99 -4.91 7.00
C ARG A 150 -1.66 -3.84 8.02
N TYR A 151 -1.52 -2.61 7.59
CA TYR A 151 -1.22 -1.47 8.46
C TYR A 151 -2.49 -0.68 8.74
N GLU A 152 -2.91 -0.65 10.00
CA GLU A 152 -3.94 0.30 10.44
C GLU A 152 -3.40 1.74 10.43
N ILE A 153 -4.30 2.70 10.60
CA ILE A 153 -3.94 4.11 10.68
C ILE A 153 -3.98 4.57 12.14
N TYR A 154 -2.94 5.28 12.55
CA TYR A 154 -2.86 5.95 13.83
C TYR A 154 -2.97 7.45 13.63
N VAL A 155 -4.06 8.04 14.11
CA VAL A 155 -4.22 9.49 14.26
C VAL A 155 -3.97 9.82 15.73
N PRO A 156 -2.92 10.58 16.07
CA PRO A 156 -2.70 11.00 17.45
C PRO A 156 -3.83 11.94 17.86
N HIS A 157 -4.70 11.49 18.76
CA HIS A 157 -5.66 12.38 19.38
C HIS A 157 -4.92 13.38 20.26
N LEU A 158 -5.15 14.68 20.04
CA LEU A 158 -4.70 15.77 20.92
C LEU A 158 -5.54 15.78 22.22
N THR A 159 -5.67 14.65 22.92
CA THR A 159 -6.36 14.57 24.22
C THR A 159 -5.59 15.25 25.35
N LYS A 160 -4.29 15.50 25.16
CA LYS A 160 -3.41 16.04 26.21
C LYS A 160 -3.65 17.53 26.53
N ILE A 161 -4.23 18.32 25.62
CA ILE A 161 -4.47 19.75 25.86
C ILE A 161 -5.63 19.95 26.85
N GLN A 162 -6.70 19.16 26.71
CA GLN A 162 -7.85 19.22 27.62
C GLN A 162 -7.53 18.67 29.02
N SER A 163 -6.70 17.62 29.13
CA SER A 163 -6.30 17.06 30.43
C SER A 163 -5.33 17.95 31.23
N MET A 164 -4.70 18.95 30.58
CA MET A 164 -3.86 19.97 31.22
C MET A 164 -4.65 21.25 31.55
N GLY A 165 -5.98 21.24 31.44
CA GLY A 165 -6.84 22.38 31.78
C GLY A 165 -6.92 23.46 30.70
N PHE A 166 -6.36 23.24 29.51
CA PHE A 166 -6.48 24.18 28.40
C PHE A 166 -7.79 23.92 27.63
N SER A 167 -8.68 24.91 27.65
CA SER A 167 -9.87 24.92 26.81
C SER A 167 -9.52 25.40 25.39
N ILE A 168 -9.91 24.61 24.38
CA ILE A 168 -9.82 25.00 22.96
C ILE A 168 -10.85 26.08 22.57
N SER A 169 -11.75 26.46 23.47
CA SER A 169 -12.73 27.54 23.21
C SER A 169 -12.09 28.91 22.90
N GLY A 170 -10.79 29.09 23.18
CA GLY A 170 -10.03 30.29 22.85
C GLY A 170 -9.03 30.16 21.70
N ILE A 171 -8.78 28.95 21.17
CA ILE A 171 -7.82 28.75 20.08
C ILE A 171 -8.60 28.90 18.77
N LYS A 172 -8.64 30.12 18.23
CA LYS A 172 -9.09 30.33 16.85
C LYS A 172 -8.24 29.45 15.94
N ASP A 173 -8.91 28.75 15.04
CA ASP A 173 -8.29 28.04 13.92
C ASP A 173 -7.14 28.87 13.35
N PHE A 174 -5.92 28.33 13.33
CA PHE A 174 -4.80 28.91 12.60
C PHE A 174 -4.99 28.70 11.08
N ASN A 175 -6.18 29.05 10.57
CA ASN A 175 -6.43 29.13 9.15
C ASN A 175 -6.21 30.57 8.70
N SER A 176 -5.19 30.70 7.85
CA SER A 176 -4.89 31.82 6.96
C SER A 176 -4.12 33.03 7.56
N THR A 177 -2.84 33.05 7.22
CA THR A 177 -2.22 34.16 6.45
C THR A 177 -2.22 35.55 7.10
N TYR A 178 -1.33 35.75 8.08
CA TYR A 178 -0.75 37.08 8.34
C TYR A 178 0.56 37.19 7.55
N TYR A 179 0.49 37.58 6.28
CA TYR A 179 1.64 38.22 5.63
C TYR A 179 1.68 39.67 6.13
N GLY A 180 2.84 40.04 6.67
CA GLY A 180 3.06 41.29 7.38
C GLY A 180 2.83 42.53 6.52
N ARG A 181 2.36 43.59 7.18
CA ARG A 181 2.63 44.97 6.78
C ARG A 181 3.94 45.40 7.41
N CYS A 182 4.93 45.71 6.58
CA CYS A 182 5.85 46.81 6.79
C CYS A 182 5.66 47.74 5.58
#